data_AF-A0A352Y0E8-F1
#
_entry.id   AF-A0A352Y0E8-F1
#
_cell.length_a   1.000
_cell.length_b   1.000
_cell.length_c   1.000
_cell.angle_alpha   90.00
_cell.angle_beta   90.00
_cell.angle_gamma   90.00
#
_symmetry.space_group_name_H-M   'P 1'
#
loop_
_entity.id
_entity.type
_entity.pdbx_description
1 polymer ?
#
loop_
_entity_poly.entity_id
_entity_poly.type
_entity_poly.pdbx_seq_one_letter_code
_entity_poly.pdbx_strand_id
1 'polypeptide(L)'
;MQQADLTAIAQRLATSLRGANDTFCLQIMRLLAFGRPVSREQLAAALHVPLAEIHAVLRQLSDVEFDESGNIVGWGLTLIPTPHRFQVNGQTLFTWCALDALTYPALLYLPARVASPCPITGMQVTLFITSEGIKDLEPTNAVVSLVIPELSQTCDCCREDFCDQVHFFNSLEAASVWQASHREALILSVDDAYQIGQMVARYRYETLF
;
A
#
# COMPACT_ATOMS: atom_id res chain seq x y z
N MET A 1 16.10 9.98 8.60
CA MET A 1 15.60 11.13 9.42
C MET A 1 15.73 10.80 10.91
N GLN A 2 15.37 11.69 11.85
CA GLN A 2 15.31 11.27 13.27
C GLN A 2 14.09 10.40 13.52
N GLN A 3 14.19 9.46 14.48
CA GLN A 3 13.09 8.53 14.78
C GLN A 3 11.78 9.22 15.17
N ALA A 4 11.87 10.34 15.90
CA ALA A 4 10.72 11.14 16.30
C ALA A 4 9.94 11.70 15.09
N ASP A 5 10.65 12.13 14.04
CA ASP A 5 10.04 12.65 12.82
C ASP A 5 9.30 11.54 12.05
N LEU A 6 9.93 10.36 11.91
CA LEU A 6 9.31 9.20 11.26
C LEU A 6 8.04 8.76 11.99
N THR A 7 8.08 8.80 13.32
CA THR A 7 6.92 8.45 14.17
C THR A 7 5.77 9.43 13.95
N ALA A 8 6.05 10.74 13.95
CA ALA A 8 5.04 11.77 13.72
C ALA A 8 4.41 11.65 12.33
N ILE A 9 5.21 11.35 11.30
CA ILE A 9 4.72 11.11 9.93
C ILE A 9 3.80 9.88 9.91
N ALA A 10 4.24 8.76 10.49
CA ALA A 10 3.46 7.53 10.50
C ALA A 10 2.13 7.68 11.25
N GLN A 11 2.09 8.39 12.38
CA GLN A 11 0.84 8.66 13.10
C GLN A 11 -0.12 9.51 12.28
N ARG A 12 0.37 10.57 11.62
CA ARG A 12 -0.44 11.41 10.73
C ARG A 12 -1.00 10.62 9.56
N LEU A 13 -0.18 9.80 8.90
CA LEU A 13 -0.62 8.93 7.80
C LEU A 13 -1.63 7.90 8.27
N ALA A 14 -1.37 7.20 9.36
CA ALA A 14 -2.30 6.21 9.91
C ALA A 14 -3.65 6.85 10.26
N THR A 15 -3.65 8.07 10.79
CA THR A 15 -4.88 8.81 11.10
C THR A 15 -5.62 9.22 9.82
N SER A 16 -4.90 9.72 8.81
CA SER A 16 -5.49 10.22 7.56
C SER A 16 -6.02 9.09 6.67
N LEU A 17 -5.37 7.92 6.72
CA LEU A 17 -5.73 6.74 5.92
C LEU A 17 -6.70 5.78 6.61
N ARG A 18 -7.04 6.03 7.89
CA ARG A 18 -7.97 5.17 8.65
C ARG A 18 -9.38 5.36 8.12
N GLY A 19 -10.01 4.26 7.71
CA GLY A 19 -11.40 4.22 7.28
C GLY A 19 -12.30 3.53 8.30
N ALA A 20 -13.62 3.69 8.14
CA ALA A 20 -14.59 2.95 8.97
C ALA A 20 -14.54 1.43 8.73
N ASN A 21 -13.99 1.03 7.58
CA ASN A 21 -14.02 -0.34 7.06
C ASN A 21 -12.64 -1.02 7.06
N ASP A 22 -11.69 -0.57 7.88
CA ASP A 22 -10.30 -1.08 7.86
C ASP A 22 -10.20 -2.62 8.04
N THR A 23 -10.97 -3.22 8.96
CA THR A 23 -11.00 -4.69 9.14
C THR A 23 -11.42 -5.41 7.86
N PHE A 24 -12.42 -4.87 7.16
CA PHE A 24 -12.92 -5.41 5.90
C PHE A 24 -11.86 -5.30 4.79
N CYS A 25 -11.26 -4.13 4.66
CA CYS A 25 -10.18 -3.83 3.72
C CYS A 25 -8.96 -4.74 3.90
N LEU A 26 -8.54 -4.96 5.15
CA LEU A 26 -7.46 -5.89 5.46
C LEU A 26 -7.82 -7.32 5.07
N GLN A 27 -9.07 -7.73 5.29
CA GLN A 27 -9.47 -9.09 4.95
C GLN A 27 -9.53 -9.31 3.43
N ILE A 28 -9.89 -8.31 2.64
CA ILE A 28 -9.73 -8.36 1.18
C ILE A 28 -8.27 -8.60 0.82
N MET A 29 -7.33 -7.81 1.36
CA MET A 29 -5.90 -7.96 1.07
C MET A 29 -5.38 -9.36 1.43
N ARG A 30 -5.77 -9.89 2.59
CA ARG A 30 -5.39 -11.25 3.04
C ARG A 30 -5.89 -12.32 2.09
N LEU A 31 -7.11 -12.19 1.57
CA LEU A 31 -7.66 -13.15 0.61
C LEU A 31 -7.02 -13.01 -0.79
N LEU A 32 -6.77 -11.77 -1.25
CA LEU A 32 -6.09 -11.51 -2.52
C LEU A 32 -4.63 -12.00 -2.53
N ALA A 33 -3.96 -12.06 -1.38
CA ALA A 33 -2.60 -12.60 -1.25
C ALA A 33 -2.47 -14.07 -1.71
N PHE A 34 -3.58 -14.79 -1.92
CA PHE A 34 -3.61 -16.13 -2.52
C PHE A 34 -3.70 -16.12 -4.06
N GLY A 35 -3.74 -14.94 -4.69
CA GLY A 35 -3.65 -14.76 -6.14
C GLY A 35 -4.90 -15.17 -6.92
N ARG A 36 -6.08 -15.05 -6.31
CA ARG A 36 -7.36 -15.37 -6.94
C ARG A 36 -8.38 -14.26 -6.67
N PRO A 37 -9.33 -14.03 -7.60
CA PRO A 37 -10.47 -13.17 -7.33
C PRO A 37 -11.21 -13.64 -6.09
N VAL A 38 -11.68 -12.69 -5.28
CA VAL A 38 -12.35 -12.93 -4.01
C VAL A 38 -13.85 -12.73 -4.20
N SER A 39 -14.61 -13.82 -4.04
CA SER A 39 -16.08 -13.72 -4.04
C SER A 39 -16.58 -13.03 -2.77
N ARG A 40 -17.77 -12.43 -2.85
CA ARG A 40 -18.41 -11.76 -1.72
C ARG A 40 -18.78 -12.75 -0.62
N GLU A 41 -19.14 -13.98 -1.00
CA GLU A 41 -19.41 -15.10 -0.11
C GLU A 41 -18.15 -15.53 0.65
N GLN A 42 -17.00 -15.60 -0.04
CA GLN A 42 -15.73 -15.90 0.61
C GLN A 42 -15.34 -14.82 1.62
N LEU A 43 -15.56 -13.54 1.29
CA LEU A 43 -15.31 -12.43 2.21
C LEU A 43 -16.27 -12.45 3.40
N ALA A 44 -17.57 -12.68 3.16
CA ALA A 44 -18.59 -12.85 4.21
C ALA A 44 -18.22 -13.97 5.19
N ALA A 45 -17.85 -15.14 4.66
CA ALA A 45 -17.44 -16.29 5.44
C ALA A 45 -16.18 -15.99 6.28
N ALA A 46 -15.19 -15.31 5.70
CA ALA A 46 -13.96 -14.97 6.40
C ALA A 46 -14.18 -13.95 7.54
N LEU A 47 -15.09 -12.99 7.34
CA LEU A 47 -15.44 -11.98 8.33
C LEU A 47 -16.52 -12.44 9.32
N HIS A 48 -17.16 -13.59 9.09
CA HIS A 48 -18.30 -14.09 9.86
C HIS A 48 -19.48 -13.12 9.91
N VAL A 49 -19.75 -12.42 8.79
CA VAL A 49 -20.85 -11.46 8.66
C VAL A 49 -21.82 -11.86 7.55
N PRO A 50 -23.08 -11.37 7.57
CA PRO A 50 -24.03 -11.63 6.49
C PRO A 50 -23.59 -11.02 5.15
N LEU A 51 -23.93 -11.68 4.04
CA LEU A 51 -23.63 -11.17 2.70
C LEU A 51 -24.22 -9.77 2.43
N ALA A 52 -25.35 -9.44 3.04
CA ALA A 52 -25.96 -8.11 2.94
C ALA A 52 -25.07 -6.99 3.51
N GLU A 53 -24.29 -7.30 4.54
CA GLU A 53 -23.33 -6.36 5.14
C GLU A 53 -22.14 -6.13 4.19
N ILE A 54 -21.61 -7.19 3.58
CA ILE A 54 -20.58 -7.09 2.53
C ILE A 54 -21.05 -6.17 1.41
N HIS A 55 -22.28 -6.32 0.94
CA HIS A 55 -22.86 -5.45 -0.09
C HIS A 55 -23.01 -3.99 0.36
N ALA A 56 -23.31 -3.76 1.64
CA ALA A 56 -23.41 -2.41 2.17
C ALA A 56 -22.04 -1.72 2.23
N VAL A 57 -21.01 -2.42 2.73
CA VAL A 57 -19.64 -1.90 2.82
C VAL A 57 -19.05 -1.64 1.44
N LEU A 58 -19.18 -2.58 0.49
CA LEU A 58 -18.64 -2.38 -0.87
C LEU A 58 -19.26 -1.19 -1.60
N ARG A 59 -20.47 -0.75 -1.26
CA ARG A 59 -21.07 0.47 -1.84
C ARG A 59 -20.45 1.76 -1.30
N GLN A 60 -19.75 1.70 -0.18
CA GLN A 60 -19.06 2.84 0.43
C GLN A 60 -17.61 2.96 -0.05
N LEU A 61 -17.02 1.86 -0.53
CA LEU A 61 -15.64 1.82 -1.01
C LEU A 61 -15.59 1.99 -2.54
N SER A 62 -15.35 3.21 -3.01
CA SER A 62 -15.36 3.54 -4.46
C SER A 62 -14.24 2.87 -5.25
N ASP A 63 -13.09 2.62 -4.62
CA ASP A 63 -11.87 2.22 -5.32
C ASP A 63 -11.69 0.70 -5.40
N VAL A 64 -12.63 -0.09 -4.86
CA VAL A 64 -12.57 -1.55 -4.97
C VAL A 64 -12.64 -1.96 -6.44
N GLU A 65 -11.64 -2.70 -6.90
CA GLU A 65 -11.58 -3.21 -8.26
C GLU A 65 -12.34 -4.53 -8.36
N PHE A 66 -13.19 -4.68 -9.38
CA PHE A 66 -13.99 -5.89 -9.63
C PHE A 66 -13.70 -6.49 -11.01
N ASP A 67 -13.80 -7.83 -11.12
CA ASP A 67 -13.83 -8.51 -12.43
C ASP A 67 -15.24 -8.45 -13.07
N GLU A 68 -15.36 -8.97 -14.29
CA GLU A 68 -16.63 -9.04 -15.03
C GLU A 68 -17.71 -9.86 -14.31
N SER A 69 -17.33 -10.77 -13.41
CA SER A 69 -18.23 -11.59 -12.60
C SER A 69 -18.61 -10.91 -11.27
N GLY A 70 -18.09 -9.72 -10.99
CA GLY A 70 -18.34 -8.98 -9.75
C GLY A 70 -17.55 -9.49 -8.54
N ASN A 71 -16.52 -10.33 -8.75
CA ASN A 71 -15.57 -10.68 -7.69
C ASN A 71 -14.59 -9.54 -7.46
N ILE A 72 -14.13 -9.40 -6.23
CA ILE A 72 -13.13 -8.42 -5.86
C ILE A 72 -11.77 -8.89 -6.39
N VAL A 73 -11.10 -8.04 -7.15
CA VAL A 73 -9.76 -8.30 -7.70
C VAL A 73 -8.71 -7.31 -7.22
N GLY A 74 -9.10 -6.23 -6.53
CA GLY A 74 -8.15 -5.28 -5.99
C GLY A 74 -8.69 -4.37 -4.91
N TRP A 75 -7.84 -4.15 -3.91
CA TRP A 75 -7.97 -3.12 -2.88
C TRP A 75 -6.57 -2.86 -2.32
N GLY A 76 -5.87 -1.86 -2.85
CA GLY A 76 -4.48 -1.59 -2.53
C GLY A 76 -3.50 -2.66 -3.05
N LEU A 77 -3.73 -3.93 -2.69
CA LEU A 77 -3.20 -5.13 -3.32
C LEU A 77 -4.18 -5.57 -4.41
N THR A 78 -3.69 -5.89 -5.60
CA THR A 78 -4.55 -6.17 -6.76
C THR A 78 -3.97 -7.23 -7.71
N LEU A 79 -4.87 -7.91 -8.41
CA LEU A 79 -4.56 -8.83 -9.52
C LEU A 79 -4.36 -8.08 -10.84
N ILE A 80 -4.82 -6.82 -10.92
CA ILE A 80 -4.71 -5.98 -12.10
C ILE A 80 -3.29 -5.41 -12.18
N PRO A 81 -2.59 -5.53 -13.32
CA PRO A 81 -1.26 -4.98 -13.48
C PRO A 81 -1.17 -3.48 -13.14
N THR A 82 -0.26 -3.15 -12.23
CA THR A 82 0.22 -1.78 -11.96
C THR A 82 1.74 -1.72 -12.18
N PRO A 83 2.36 -0.52 -12.17
CA PRO A 83 3.81 -0.41 -12.19
C PRO A 83 4.51 -1.12 -11.01
N HIS A 84 3.82 -1.27 -9.87
CA HIS A 84 4.38 -1.82 -8.63
C HIS A 84 4.12 -3.32 -8.54
N ARG A 85 4.98 -4.11 -9.18
CA ARG A 85 4.90 -5.57 -9.14
C ARG A 85 5.25 -6.08 -7.74
N PHE A 86 4.39 -6.93 -7.19
CA PHE A 86 4.46 -7.42 -5.82
C PHE A 86 4.31 -8.94 -5.77
N GLN A 87 5.39 -9.66 -5.48
CA GLN A 87 5.36 -11.12 -5.36
C GLN A 87 5.28 -11.53 -3.90
N VAL A 88 4.21 -12.21 -3.51
CA VAL A 88 3.95 -12.66 -2.14
C VAL A 88 3.29 -14.04 -2.20
N ASN A 89 3.60 -14.93 -1.25
CA ASN A 89 3.00 -16.26 -1.18
C ASN A 89 3.12 -17.10 -2.48
N GLY A 90 4.22 -16.93 -3.22
CA GLY A 90 4.43 -17.57 -4.52
C GLY A 90 3.56 -17.02 -5.67
N GLN A 91 2.73 -16.01 -5.41
CA GLN A 91 1.88 -15.35 -6.41
C GLN A 91 2.55 -14.08 -6.93
N THR A 92 2.21 -13.69 -8.16
CA THR A 92 2.57 -12.37 -8.69
C THR A 92 1.31 -11.51 -8.68
N LEU A 93 1.34 -10.47 -7.85
CA LEU A 93 0.30 -9.46 -7.67
C LEU A 93 0.90 -8.08 -7.93
N PHE A 94 0.13 -7.05 -7.64
CA PHE A 94 0.54 -5.66 -7.78
C PHE A 94 0.03 -4.85 -6.59
N THR A 95 0.73 -3.78 -6.25
CA THR A 95 0.22 -2.78 -5.30
C THR A 95 -0.16 -1.48 -6.01
N TRP A 96 -1.01 -0.66 -5.39
CA TRP A 96 -1.37 0.62 -5.98
C TRP A 96 -0.27 1.67 -5.86
N CYS A 97 0.55 1.62 -4.80
CA CYS A 97 1.68 2.54 -4.65
C CYS A 97 2.92 1.91 -4.00
N ALA A 98 3.98 2.72 -3.85
CA ALA A 98 5.20 2.32 -3.16
C ALA A 98 4.98 2.06 -1.64
N LEU A 99 4.18 2.87 -0.95
CA LEU A 99 3.92 2.68 0.48
C LEU A 99 3.14 1.39 0.76
N ASP A 100 2.18 1.04 -0.10
CA ASP A 100 1.48 -0.24 -0.04
C ASP A 100 2.46 -1.41 -0.10
N ALA A 101 3.37 -1.39 -1.08
CA ALA A 101 4.40 -2.42 -1.24
C ALA A 101 5.30 -2.55 0.00
N LEU A 102 5.57 -1.45 0.70
CA LEU A 102 6.37 -1.42 1.92
C LEU A 102 5.61 -1.82 3.18
N THR A 103 4.28 -1.64 3.20
CA THR A 103 3.43 -1.85 4.39
C THR A 103 2.84 -3.26 4.43
N TYR A 104 2.44 -3.81 3.28
CA TYR A 104 1.68 -5.06 3.23
C TYR A 104 2.41 -6.30 3.72
N PRO A 105 3.74 -6.44 3.56
CA PRO A 105 4.46 -7.58 4.15
C PRO A 105 4.22 -7.72 5.66
N ALA A 106 4.13 -6.60 6.41
CA ALA A 106 3.80 -6.64 7.83
C ALA A 106 2.33 -6.99 8.11
N LEU A 107 1.39 -6.47 7.31
CA LEU A 107 -0.03 -6.75 7.48
C LEU A 107 -0.41 -8.20 7.13
N LEU A 108 0.28 -8.76 6.14
CA LEU A 108 0.08 -10.12 5.67
C LEU A 108 0.92 -11.15 6.44
N TYR A 109 1.90 -10.70 7.23
CA TYR A 109 2.93 -11.55 7.86
C TYR A 109 3.63 -12.47 6.85
N LEU A 110 3.89 -11.95 5.65
CA LEU A 110 4.48 -12.70 4.54
C LEU A 110 5.61 -11.88 3.91
N PRO A 111 6.75 -12.50 3.57
CA PRO A 111 7.80 -11.82 2.84
C PRO A 111 7.35 -11.52 1.41
N ALA A 112 7.85 -10.43 0.83
CA ALA A 112 7.50 -10.03 -0.52
C ALA A 112 8.67 -9.48 -1.33
N ARG A 113 8.70 -9.80 -2.63
CA ARG A 113 9.60 -9.14 -3.60
C ARG A 113 8.84 -8.05 -4.33
N VAL A 114 9.46 -6.88 -4.41
CA VAL A 114 8.89 -5.70 -5.06
C VAL A 114 9.77 -5.32 -6.23
N ALA A 115 9.15 -4.95 -7.35
CA ALA A 115 9.80 -4.32 -8.49
C ALA A 115 8.93 -3.18 -9.01
N SER A 116 9.49 -1.98 -9.15
CA SER A 116 8.78 -0.79 -9.59
C SER A 116 9.68 0.06 -10.48
N PRO A 117 9.21 0.52 -11.64
CA PRO A 117 9.97 1.49 -12.43
C PRO A 117 9.96 2.85 -11.75
N CYS A 118 11.06 3.59 -11.85
CA CYS A 118 11.08 5.01 -11.56
C CYS A 118 10.26 5.76 -12.62
N PRO A 119 9.30 6.63 -12.24
CA PRO A 119 8.44 7.32 -13.19
C PRO A 119 9.18 8.33 -14.09
N ILE A 120 10.40 8.74 -13.70
CA ILE A 120 11.20 9.73 -14.44
C ILE A 120 12.19 9.06 -15.40
N THR A 121 12.82 7.96 -14.99
CA THR A 121 13.90 7.33 -15.77
C THR A 121 13.52 5.98 -16.38
N GLY A 122 12.45 5.35 -15.90
CA GLY A 122 12.06 3.98 -16.25
C GLY A 122 12.94 2.89 -15.63
N MET A 123 14.04 3.24 -14.94
CA MET A 123 14.91 2.27 -14.28
C MET A 123 14.18 1.55 -13.14
N GLN A 124 14.41 0.24 -13.01
CA GLN A 124 13.77 -0.56 -11.98
C GLN A 124 14.37 -0.28 -10.60
N VAL A 125 13.48 -0.15 -9.62
CA VAL A 125 13.77 -0.26 -8.19
C VAL A 125 13.27 -1.62 -7.73
N THR A 126 14.15 -2.46 -7.20
CA THR A 126 13.81 -3.78 -6.68
C THR A 126 14.24 -3.94 -5.23
N LEU A 127 13.46 -4.68 -4.46
CA LEU A 127 13.76 -4.99 -3.06
C LEU A 127 13.07 -6.27 -2.60
N PHE A 128 13.59 -6.86 -1.53
CA PHE A 128 13.00 -8.00 -0.85
C PHE A 128 12.72 -7.66 0.61
N ILE A 129 11.45 -7.71 1.01
CA ILE A 129 11.00 -7.35 2.35
C ILE A 129 10.77 -8.64 3.14
N THR A 130 11.40 -8.73 4.31
CA THR A 130 11.31 -9.87 5.23
C THR A 130 10.92 -9.40 6.62
N SER A 131 10.66 -10.33 7.54
CA SER A 131 10.44 -10.02 8.95
C SER A 131 11.65 -9.34 9.62
N GLU A 132 12.85 -9.47 9.05
CA GLU A 132 14.09 -8.86 9.53
C GLU A 132 14.32 -7.44 8.98
N GLY A 133 13.56 -7.03 7.95
CA GLY A 133 13.78 -5.77 7.23
C GLY A 133 13.94 -5.95 5.72
N ILE A 134 14.38 -4.88 5.07
CA ILE A 134 14.66 -4.81 3.64
C ILE A 134 16.00 -5.47 3.32
N LYS A 135 16.02 -6.24 2.24
CA LYS A 135 17.19 -6.88 1.63
C LYS A 135 17.19 -6.58 0.13
N ASP A 136 18.36 -6.73 -0.50
CA ASP A 136 18.54 -6.66 -1.95
C ASP A 136 17.97 -5.37 -2.59
N LEU A 137 18.06 -4.22 -1.91
CA LEU A 137 17.62 -2.94 -2.45
C LEU A 137 18.55 -2.51 -3.59
N GLU A 138 17.97 -2.38 -4.80
CA GLU A 138 18.69 -1.94 -5.98
C GLU A 138 17.84 -0.94 -6.79
N PRO A 139 18.38 0.24 -7.15
CA PRO A 139 19.67 0.79 -6.70
C PRO A 139 19.65 1.14 -5.20
N THR A 140 20.81 1.10 -4.55
CA THR A 140 20.94 1.29 -3.09
C THR A 140 20.57 2.69 -2.60
N ASN A 141 20.59 3.68 -3.50
CA ASN A 141 20.21 5.07 -3.24
C ASN A 141 18.78 5.38 -3.71
N ALA A 142 17.95 4.36 -3.96
CA ALA A 142 16.55 4.56 -4.28
C ALA A 142 15.82 5.31 -3.14
N VAL A 143 14.82 6.09 -3.53
CA VAL A 143 14.01 6.92 -2.61
C VAL A 143 12.53 6.76 -2.92
N VAL A 144 11.69 7.23 -2.00
CA VAL A 144 10.22 7.16 -2.09
C VAL A 144 9.63 8.55 -1.93
N SER A 145 8.65 8.92 -2.76
CA SER A 145 7.81 10.09 -2.50
C SER A 145 6.68 9.75 -1.53
N LEU A 146 6.36 10.69 -0.65
CA LEU A 146 5.28 10.55 0.30
C LEU A 146 4.52 11.87 0.44
N VAL A 147 3.24 11.86 0.07
CA VAL A 147 2.32 12.96 0.35
C VAL A 147 1.47 12.57 1.55
N ILE A 148 1.28 13.47 2.52
CA ILE A 148 0.40 13.23 3.66
C ILE A 148 -0.93 13.91 3.34
N PRO A 149 -2.03 13.16 3.14
CA PRO A 149 -3.34 13.77 2.89
C PRO A 149 -3.73 14.72 4.02
N GLU A 150 -4.47 15.79 3.70
CA GLU A 150 -5.00 16.67 4.73
C GLU A 150 -6.08 15.95 5.56
N LEU A 151 -6.03 16.11 6.89
CA LEU A 151 -6.94 15.45 7.84
C LEU A 151 -8.43 15.79 7.62
N SER A 152 -8.73 16.87 6.90
CA SER A 152 -10.08 17.30 6.53
C SER A 152 -10.71 16.41 5.46
N GLN A 153 -9.91 15.55 4.82
CA GLN A 153 -10.33 14.56 3.83
C GLN A 153 -10.18 13.16 4.43
N THR A 154 -11.07 12.78 5.33
CA THR A 154 -11.21 11.38 5.73
C THR A 154 -11.78 10.61 4.54
N CYS A 155 -10.91 10.10 3.66
CA CYS A 155 -11.33 9.19 2.58
C CYS A 155 -11.38 7.77 3.14
N ASP A 156 -12.46 7.04 2.85
CA ASP A 156 -12.44 5.57 2.82
C ASP A 156 -11.61 5.09 1.58
N CYS A 157 -10.36 5.58 1.48
CA CYS A 157 -9.41 5.51 0.37
C CYS A 157 -9.80 6.29 -0.90
N CYS A 158 -8.92 7.21 -1.31
CA CYS A 158 -8.96 7.88 -2.60
C CYS A 158 -7.59 7.63 -3.25
N ARG A 159 -7.49 6.57 -4.06
CA ARG A 159 -6.27 6.13 -4.76
C ARG A 159 -5.62 7.30 -5.51
N GLU A 160 -6.44 8.13 -6.16
CA GLU A 160 -6.00 9.31 -6.91
C GLU A 160 -5.32 10.37 -6.02
N ASP A 161 -5.83 10.59 -4.81
CA ASP A 161 -5.33 11.65 -3.90
C ASP A 161 -4.06 11.24 -3.16
N PHE A 162 -3.78 9.94 -3.06
CA PHE A 162 -2.65 9.43 -2.29
C PHE A 162 -1.75 8.49 -3.08
N CYS A 163 -2.26 7.34 -3.53
CA CYS A 163 -1.44 6.30 -4.14
C CYS A 163 -0.75 6.78 -5.42
N ASP A 164 -1.45 7.60 -6.20
CA ASP A 164 -0.93 8.16 -7.46
C ASP A 164 0.20 9.18 -7.24
N GLN A 165 0.49 9.57 -5.99
CA GLN A 165 1.57 10.47 -5.61
C GLN A 165 2.75 9.78 -4.91
N VAL A 166 2.66 8.46 -4.68
CA VAL A 166 3.58 7.69 -3.84
C VAL A 166 4.36 6.69 -4.70
N HIS A 167 5.57 7.08 -5.10
CA HIS A 167 6.38 6.34 -6.08
C HIS A 167 7.76 5.98 -5.54
N PHE A 168 8.35 4.91 -6.10
CA PHE A 168 9.78 4.66 -6.02
C PHE A 168 10.53 5.46 -7.08
N PHE A 169 11.69 6.00 -6.73
CA PHE A 169 12.64 6.61 -7.65
C PHE A 169 13.98 5.93 -7.54
N ASN A 170 14.68 5.78 -8.67
CA ASN A 170 15.99 5.15 -8.71
C ASN A 170 17.10 6.03 -8.10
N SER A 171 16.84 7.32 -7.87
CA SER A 171 17.76 8.24 -7.22
C SER A 171 17.06 9.49 -6.71
N LEU A 172 17.76 10.26 -5.86
CA LEU A 172 17.27 11.54 -5.36
C LEU A 172 17.10 12.58 -6.50
N GLU A 173 17.99 12.56 -7.49
CA GLU A 173 17.92 13.48 -8.64
C GLU A 173 16.65 13.24 -9.45
N ALA A 174 16.29 11.98 -9.70
CA ALA A 174 15.05 11.62 -10.37
C ALA A 174 13.83 12.07 -9.54
N ALA A 175 13.85 11.85 -8.22
CA ALA A 175 12.80 12.32 -7.33
C ALA A 175 12.65 13.85 -7.33
N SER A 176 13.75 14.60 -7.34
CA SER A 176 13.72 16.07 -7.38
C SER A 176 13.09 16.63 -8.66
N VAL A 177 13.24 15.95 -9.81
CA VAL A 177 12.56 16.34 -11.06
C VAL A 177 11.05 16.25 -10.91
N TRP A 178 10.56 15.15 -10.32
CA TRP A 178 9.13 14.97 -10.07
C TRP A 178 8.60 15.94 -8.99
N GLN A 179 9.37 16.14 -7.92
CA GLN A 179 9.02 17.00 -6.78
C GLN A 179 8.92 18.48 -7.17
N ALA A 180 9.56 18.92 -8.26
CA ALA A 180 9.43 20.30 -8.75
C ALA A 180 7.97 20.70 -9.04
N SER A 181 7.14 19.72 -9.41
CA SER A 181 5.70 19.87 -9.64
C SER A 181 4.82 19.41 -8.47
N HIS A 182 5.40 18.81 -7.42
CA HIS A 182 4.72 18.25 -6.25
C HIS A 182 5.45 18.67 -4.97
N ARG A 183 5.39 19.97 -4.65
CA ARG A 183 6.28 20.60 -3.65
C ARG A 183 5.96 20.19 -2.21
N GLU A 184 4.77 19.69 -1.97
CA GLU A 184 4.28 19.17 -0.71
C GLU A 184 4.78 17.75 -0.39
N ALA A 185 5.29 17.04 -1.41
CA ALA A 185 5.77 15.68 -1.23
C ALA A 185 7.09 15.65 -0.45
N LEU A 186 7.17 14.72 0.49
CA LEU A 186 8.41 14.36 1.18
C LEU A 186 9.17 13.33 0.33
N ILE A 187 10.49 13.49 0.21
CA ILE A 187 11.35 12.48 -0.40
C ILE A 187 12.13 11.79 0.72
N LEU A 188 11.94 10.48 0.84
CA LEU A 188 12.47 9.64 1.91
C LEU A 188 13.39 8.57 1.34
N SER A 189 14.37 8.13 2.13
CA SER A 189 15.04 6.86 1.80
C SER A 189 14.03 5.73 1.85
N VAL A 190 14.29 4.65 1.10
CA VAL A 190 13.45 3.45 1.15
C VAL A 190 13.38 2.87 2.58
N ASP A 191 14.46 2.94 3.35
CA ASP A 191 14.48 2.49 4.75
C ASP A 191 13.58 3.35 5.66
N ASP A 192 13.64 4.68 5.54
CA ASP A 192 12.78 5.58 6.31
C ASP A 192 11.30 5.35 5.96
N ALA A 193 10.99 5.20 4.66
CA ALA A 193 9.64 4.91 4.18
C ALA A 193 9.14 3.53 4.65
N TYR A 194 10.02 2.52 4.69
CA TYR A 194 9.71 1.20 5.24
C TYR A 194 9.38 1.28 6.73
N GLN A 195 10.19 1.96 7.53
CA GLN A 195 9.91 2.14 8.96
C GLN A 195 8.56 2.85 9.17
N ILE A 196 8.25 3.86 8.37
CA ILE A 196 6.93 4.51 8.37
C ILE A 196 5.83 3.50 8.03
N GLY A 197 5.98 2.70 6.97
CA GLY A 197 5.01 1.66 6.61
C GLY A 197 4.74 0.66 7.75
N GLN A 198 5.79 0.18 8.43
CA GLN A 198 5.65 -0.69 9.60
C GLN A 198 4.88 -0.03 10.75
N MET A 199 5.12 1.25 11.00
CA MET A 199 4.41 2.00 12.03
C MET A 199 2.95 2.29 11.62
N VAL A 200 2.69 2.62 10.35
CA VAL A 200 1.34 2.79 9.81
C VAL A 200 0.53 1.51 9.94
N ALA A 201 1.12 0.35 9.61
CA ALA A 201 0.48 -0.95 9.82
C ALA A 201 0.03 -1.12 11.28
N ARG A 202 0.92 -0.81 12.24
CA ARG A 202 0.61 -0.92 13.67
C ARG A 202 -0.46 0.07 14.12
N TYR A 203 -0.30 1.35 13.79
CA TYR A 203 -1.21 2.42 14.25
C TYR A 203 -2.58 2.36 13.60
N ARG A 204 -2.70 1.86 12.37
CA ARG A 204 -3.99 1.73 11.69
C ARG A 204 -4.74 0.47 12.13
N TYR A 205 -4.01 -0.62 12.36
CA TYR A 205 -4.55 -1.94 12.65
C TYR A 205 -4.19 -2.43 14.06
N GLU A 206 -4.25 -1.54 15.05
CA GLU A 206 -3.80 -1.77 16.45
C GLU A 206 -4.40 -3.02 17.11
N THR A 207 -5.61 -3.43 16.71
CA THR A 207 -6.31 -4.60 17.26
C THR A 207 -5.81 -5.94 16.70
N LEU A 208 -4.83 -5.93 15.79
CA LEU A 208 -4.34 -7.10 15.07
C LEU A 208 -2.89 -7.47 15.40
N PHE A 209 -2.20 -6.68 16.23
CA PHE A 209 -0.85 -6.93 16.74
C PHE A 209 -0.85 -7.25 18.23
#